data_AF-A0A1G8RF21-F1
#
_entry.id   AF-A0A1G8RF21-F1
#
_cell.length_a   1.000
_cell.length_b   1.000
_cell.length_c   1.000
_cell.angle_alpha   90.00
_cell.angle_beta   90.00
_cell.angle_gamma   90.00
#
_symmetry.space_group_name_H-M   'P 1'
#
loop_
_entity.id
_entity.type
_entity.pdbx_description
1 polymer ?
#
loop_
_entity_poly.entity_id
_entity_poly.type
_entity_poly.pdbx_seq_one_letter_code
_entity_poly.pdbx_strand_id
1 'polypeptide(L)'
;MSKKHLKGRILQIIRENSQEQSDIGVWDYDVAKQILNEYELAGAYAMGNVRVTLTDLFSGALIKAVEEKIDEGEHFGPNKILFKFALTSFGEERMRDTGLI
;
A
#
# COMPACT_ATOMS: atom_id res chain seq x y z
N MET A 1 9.34 19.73 -6.82
CA MET A 1 7.95 19.21 -6.92
C MET A 1 7.39 19.07 -5.51
N SER A 2 6.15 19.48 -5.25
CA SER A 2 5.49 19.21 -3.97
C SER A 2 5.36 17.69 -3.77
N LYS A 3 5.79 17.14 -2.62
CA LYS A 3 5.59 15.72 -2.31
C LYS A 3 4.08 15.45 -2.28
N LYS A 4 3.60 14.46 -3.03
CA LYS A 4 2.18 14.08 -3.04
C LYS A 4 1.73 13.69 -1.64
N HIS A 5 0.44 13.88 -1.33
CA HIS A 5 -0.12 13.38 -0.07
C HIS A 5 0.05 11.85 0.04
N LEU A 6 0.43 11.37 1.22
CA LEU A 6 0.84 9.98 1.48
C LEU A 6 -0.14 8.94 0.92
N LYS A 7 -1.44 9.13 1.20
CA LYS A 7 -2.54 8.26 0.74
C LYS A 7 -2.58 8.15 -0.79
N GLY A 8 -2.42 9.27 -1.49
CA GLY A 8 -2.39 9.30 -2.95
C GLY A 8 -1.17 8.57 -3.50
N ARG A 9 0.01 8.77 -2.90
CA ARG A 9 1.22 8.05 -3.33
C ARG A 9 1.11 6.54 -3.12
N ILE A 10 0.59 6.10 -1.98
CA ILE A 10 0.34 4.67 -1.70
C ILE A 10 -0.58 4.04 -2.77
N LEU A 11 -1.67 4.71 -3.14
CA LEU A 11 -2.55 4.22 -4.21
C LEU A 11 -1.84 4.09 -5.56
N GLN A 12 -0.93 5.02 -5.88
CA GLN A 12 -0.13 4.93 -7.09
C GLN A 12 0.82 3.73 -7.09
N ILE A 13 1.51 3.47 -5.96
CA ILE A 13 2.36 2.27 -5.81
C ILE A 13 1.53 1.01 -6.04
N ILE A 14 0.34 0.92 -5.42
CA ILE A 14 -0.51 -0.27 -5.56
C ILE A 14 -0.99 -0.43 -7.00
N ARG A 15 -1.37 0.67 -7.67
CA ARG A 15 -1.77 0.65 -9.09
C ARG A 15 -0.66 0.12 -9.98
N GLU A 16 0.55 0.65 -9.83
CA GLU A 16 1.75 0.25 -10.59
C GLU A 16 1.97 -1.28 -10.50
N ASN A 17 1.80 -1.85 -9.30
CA ASN A 17 1.96 -3.28 -9.04
C ASN A 17 0.70 -4.13 -9.28
N SER A 18 -0.42 -3.53 -9.68
CA SER A 18 -1.67 -4.27 -9.99
C SER A 18 -1.84 -4.58 -11.47
N GLN A 19 -0.96 -4.05 -12.32
CA GLN A 19 -1.03 -4.18 -13.78
C GLN A 19 -0.16 -5.33 -14.33
N GLU A 20 0.69 -5.94 -13.51
CA GLU A 20 1.55 -7.04 -13.91
C GLU A 20 0.79 -8.38 -13.95
N GLN A 21 0.87 -9.10 -15.08
CA GLN A 21 0.05 -10.29 -15.33
C GLN A 21 0.52 -11.56 -14.59
N SER A 22 1.80 -11.62 -14.20
CA SER A 22 2.39 -12.80 -13.55
C SER A 22 2.39 -12.74 -12.02
N ASP A 23 2.31 -11.54 -11.42
CA ASP A 23 2.28 -11.38 -9.98
C ASP A 23 1.49 -10.13 -9.56
N ILE A 24 0.18 -10.29 -9.37
CA ILE A 24 -0.71 -9.15 -9.12
C ILE A 24 -0.60 -8.71 -7.65
N GLY A 25 -0.27 -7.43 -7.44
CA GLY A 25 -0.33 -6.75 -6.17
C GLY A 25 1.03 -6.57 -5.50
N VAL A 26 1.04 -5.82 -4.40
CA VAL A 26 2.24 -5.45 -3.65
C VAL A 26 2.04 -5.71 -2.17
N TRP A 27 3.08 -6.22 -1.51
CA TRP A 27 3.03 -6.46 -0.08
C TRP A 27 3.03 -5.15 0.72
N ASP A 28 2.28 -5.13 1.81
CA ASP A 28 2.18 -3.99 2.72
C ASP A 28 3.53 -3.53 3.27
N TYR A 29 4.45 -4.45 3.52
CA TYR A 29 5.82 -4.14 3.92
C TYR A 29 6.66 -3.48 2.82
N ASP A 30 6.45 -3.83 1.54
CA ASP A 30 7.18 -3.22 0.42
C ASP A 30 6.65 -1.80 0.16
N VAL A 31 5.33 -1.61 0.22
CA VAL A 31 4.72 -0.27 0.22
C VAL A 31 5.30 0.58 1.35
N ALA A 32 5.39 0.04 2.57
CA ALA A 32 5.91 0.78 3.71
C ALA A 32 7.38 1.16 3.53
N LYS A 33 8.25 0.22 3.12
CA LYS A 33 9.66 0.49 2.84
C LYS A 33 9.83 1.59 1.79
N GLN A 34 9.07 1.52 0.69
CA GLN A 34 9.14 2.50 -0.38
C GLN A 34 8.70 3.90 0.11
N ILE A 35 7.57 3.98 0.81
CA ILE A 35 7.09 5.25 1.37
C ILE A 35 8.07 5.85 2.38
N LEU A 36 8.61 5.04 3.30
CA LEU A 36 9.56 5.54 4.29
C LEU A 36 10.81 6.10 3.60
N ASN A 37 11.29 5.43 2.55
CA ASN A 37 12.42 5.92 1.75
C ASN A 37 12.09 7.22 0.99
N GLU A 38 10.98 7.27 0.25
CA GLU A 38 10.59 8.46 -0.56
C GLU A 38 10.32 9.71 0.32
N TYR A 39 9.82 9.50 1.54
CA TYR A 39 9.45 10.58 2.44
C TYR A 39 10.48 10.85 3.54
N GLU A 40 11.62 10.15 3.53
CA GLU A 40 12.71 10.29 4.52
C GLU A 40 12.22 10.05 5.96
N LEU A 41 11.33 9.06 6.12
CA LEU A 41 10.73 8.64 7.39
C LEU A 41 11.39 7.36 7.90
N ALA A 42 11.36 7.15 9.21
CA ALA A 42 11.93 5.96 9.82
C ALA A 42 11.16 5.52 11.07
N GLY A 43 11.39 4.27 11.48
CA GLY A 43 10.90 3.71 12.73
C GLY A 43 9.49 3.11 12.68
N ALA A 44 9.15 2.39 13.75
CA ALA A 44 7.91 1.61 13.85
C ALA A 44 6.63 2.46 13.73
N TYR A 45 6.67 3.70 14.21
CA TYR A 45 5.55 4.63 14.09
C TYR A 45 5.23 4.97 12.63
N ALA A 46 6.25 5.28 11.82
CA ALA A 46 6.08 5.57 10.40
C ALA A 46 5.57 4.35 9.63
N MET A 47 6.11 3.16 9.92
CA MET A 47 5.62 1.88 9.37
C MET A 47 4.13 1.67 9.72
N GLY A 48 3.76 1.92 10.98
CA GLY A 48 2.38 1.83 11.46
C GLY A 48 1.42 2.77 10.73
N ASN A 49 1.83 4.01 10.46
CA ASN A 49 1.02 4.97 9.70
C ASN A 49 0.74 4.50 8.26
N VAL A 50 1.71 3.87 7.60
CA VAL A 50 1.46 3.27 6.28
C VAL A 50 0.43 2.14 6.40
N ARG A 51 0.55 1.25 7.40
CA ARG A 51 -0.42 0.17 7.61
C ARG A 51 -1.84 0.68 7.89
N VAL A 52 -1.98 1.70 8.75
CA VAL A 52 -3.28 2.34 9.01
C VAL A 52 -3.85 2.95 7.73
N THR A 53 -3.01 3.57 6.89
CA THR A 53 -3.44 4.12 5.60
C THR A 53 -3.88 3.02 4.64
N LEU A 54 -3.18 1.88 4.60
CA LEU A 54 -3.59 0.71 3.82
C LEU A 54 -4.92 0.14 4.32
N THR A 55 -5.13 0.06 5.64
CA THR A 55 -6.42 -0.35 6.22
C THR A 55 -7.54 0.61 5.81
N ASP A 56 -7.34 1.92 5.86
CA ASP A 56 -8.32 2.92 5.40
C ASP A 56 -8.67 2.74 3.90
N LEU A 57 -7.67 2.54 3.05
CA LEU A 57 -7.87 2.28 1.62
C LEU A 57 -8.63 0.97 1.36
N PHE A 58 -8.32 -0.08 2.11
CA PHE A 58 -8.99 -1.37 2.03
C PHE A 58 -10.44 -1.27 2.50
N SER A 59 -10.69 -0.64 3.66
CA SER A 59 -12.04 -0.41 4.19
C SER A 59 -12.89 0.47 3.26
N GLY A 60 -12.26 1.37 2.51
CA GLY A 60 -12.90 2.16 1.46
C GLY A 60 -13.09 1.45 0.11
N ALA A 61 -12.78 0.15 0.01
CA ALA A 61 -12.86 -0.67 -1.20
C ALA A 61 -12.01 -0.19 -2.39
N LEU A 62 -11.04 0.72 -2.17
CA LEU A 62 -10.13 1.22 -3.20
C LEU A 62 -9.08 0.16 -3.58
N ILE A 63 -8.72 -0.68 -2.60
CA ILE A 63 -7.80 -1.81 -2.76
C ILE A 63 -8.42 -3.07 -2.15
N LYS A 64 -7.92 -4.23 -2.53
CA LYS A 64 -8.31 -5.54 -2.00
C LYS A 64 -7.07 -6.34 -1.59
N ALA A 65 -7.20 -7.17 -0.55
CA ALA A 65 -6.20 -8.19 -0.25
C ALA A 65 -6.33 -9.33 -1.28
N VAL A 66 -5.20 -9.74 -1.84
CA VAL A 66 -5.12 -10.85 -2.81
C VAL A 66 -4.34 -12.04 -2.26
N GLU A 67 -3.52 -11.82 -1.23
CA GLU A 67 -2.75 -12.86 -0.54
C GLU A 67 -2.48 -12.42 0.91
N GLU A 68 -2.33 -13.39 1.79
CA GLU A 68 -2.01 -13.20 3.21
C GLU A 68 -0.96 -14.21 3.66
N LYS A 69 -0.03 -13.79 4.52
CA LYS A 69 0.92 -14.70 5.19
C LYS A 69 1.27 -14.20 6.59
N ILE A 70 1.82 -15.10 7.41
CA ILE A 70 2.33 -14.74 8.74
C ILE A 70 3.76 -14.21 8.60
N ASP A 71 4.04 -13.09 9.25
CA ASP A 71 5.38 -12.54 9.41
C ASP A 71 6.18 -13.37 10.43
N GLU A 72 7.32 -13.89 10.00
CA GLU A 72 8.26 -14.63 10.85
C GLU A 72 9.18 -13.70 11.67
N GLY A 73 9.00 -12.38 11.54
CA GLY A 73 9.76 -11.34 12.24
C GLY A 73 10.61 -10.47 11.32
N GLU A 74 10.45 -10.59 10.01
CA GLU A 74 11.29 -9.93 8.99
C GLU A 74 10.82 -8.51 8.65
N HIS A 75 9.56 -8.15 8.96
CA HIS A 75 8.97 -6.90 8.47
C HIS A 75 8.35 -6.03 9.58
N PHE A 76 7.20 -6.42 10.13
CA PHE A 76 6.50 -5.70 11.19
C PHE A 76 6.59 -6.38 12.55
N GLY A 77 6.98 -7.66 12.58
CA GLY A 77 7.25 -8.42 13.79
C GLY A 77 6.57 -9.79 13.77
N PRO A 78 7.04 -10.72 14.62
CA PRO A 78 6.57 -12.11 14.59
C PRO A 78 5.07 -12.19 14.88
N ASN A 79 4.40 -13.14 14.21
CA ASN A 79 2.97 -13.42 14.33
C ASN A 79 2.04 -12.27 13.87
N LYS A 80 2.54 -11.34 13.06
CA LYS A 80 1.71 -10.34 12.37
C LYS A 80 1.23 -10.89 11.03
N ILE A 81 0.03 -10.51 10.61
CA ILE A 81 -0.45 -10.82 9.26
C ILE A 81 0.10 -9.76 8.29
N LEU A 82 0.69 -10.25 7.20
CA LEU A 82 1.15 -9.50 6.04
C LEU A 82 0.10 -9.63 4.95
N PHE A 83 -0.17 -8.55 4.25
CA PHE A 83 -1.18 -8.49 3.20
C PHE A 83 -0.56 -8.07 1.88
N LYS A 84 -0.87 -8.81 0.82
CA LYS A 84 -0.61 -8.38 -0.55
C LYS A 84 -1.85 -7.66 -1.06
N PHE A 85 -1.69 -6.42 -1.49
CA PHE A 85 -2.79 -5.57 -1.95
C PHE A 85 -2.75 -5.34 -3.45
N ALA A 86 -3.93 -5.36 -4.07
CA ALA A 86 -4.13 -4.95 -5.46
C ALA A 86 -5.22 -3.89 -5.56
N LEU A 87 -5.16 -3.05 -6.59
CA LEU A 87 -6.15 -2.03 -6.88
C LEU A 87 -7.45 -2.67 -7.36
N THR A 88 -8.58 -2.10 -6.95
CA THR A 88 -9.90 -2.49 -7.47
C THR A 88 -10.28 -1.63 -8.68
N SER A 89 -11.27 -2.07 -9.46
CA SER A 89 -11.85 -1.23 -10.52
C SER A 89 -12.45 0.07 -9.96
N PHE A 90 -13.11 -0.01 -8.80
CA PHE A 90 -13.62 1.15 -8.07
C PHE A 90 -12.48 2.08 -7.63
N GLY A 91 -11.37 1.54 -7.14
CA GLY A 91 -10.17 2.28 -6.80
C GLY A 91 -9.61 3.07 -7.98
N GLU A 92 -9.40 2.40 -9.11
CA GLU A 92 -8.92 3.04 -10.34
C GLU A 92 -9.85 4.18 -10.78
N GLU A 93 -11.17 4.00 -10.73
CA GLU A 93 -12.15 5.04 -11.07
C GLU A 93 -12.03 6.25 -10.14
N ARG A 94 -11.94 6.05 -8.82
CA ARG A 94 -11.76 7.15 -7.85
C ARG A 94 -10.42 7.87 -8.01
N MET A 95 -9.38 7.16 -8.45
CA MET A 95 -8.11 7.81 -8.79
C MET A 95 -8.25 8.75 -9.99
N ARG A 96 -9.04 8.39 -11.02
CA ARG A 96 -9.33 9.28 -12.16
C ARG A 96 -10.15 10.49 -11.73
N ASP A 97 -11.21 10.30 -10.95
CA ASP A 97 -12.07 11.39 -10.49
C ASP A 97 -11.34 12.47 -9.70
N THR A 98 -10.30 12.07 -8.98
CA THR A 98 -9.49 12.97 -8.14
C THR A 98 -8.27 13.54 -8.86
N GLY A 99 -8.07 13.21 -10.15
CA GLY A 99 -6.91 13.63 -10.94
C GLY A 99 -5.60 13.05 -10.44
N LEU A 100 -5.64 11.91 -9.74
CA LEU A 100 -4.44 11.22 -9.25
C LEU A 100 -3.74 10.43 -10.37
N ILE A 101 -4.49 10.09 -11.43
CA ILE A 101 -4.05 9.48 -12.69
C ILE A 101 -4.80 10.07 -13.88
#